data_AF-A0A520Z088-F1
#
_entry.id   AF-A0A520Z088-F1
#
_cell.length_a   1.000
_cell.length_b   1.000
_cell.length_c   1.000
_cell.angle_alpha   90.00
_cell.angle_beta   90.00
_cell.angle_gamma   90.00
#
_symmetry.space_group_name_H-M   'P 1'
#
loop_
_entity.id
_entity.type
_entity.pdbx_description
1 polymer ?
#
loop_
_entity_poly.entity_id
_entity_poly.type
_entity_poly.pdbx_seq_one_letter_code
_entity_poly.pdbx_strand_id
1 'polypeptide(L)'
;MKTPNRRPGAMPAGADKQQEASPANSKVLTRRSLRHSLRESIESSLQALWYPRTERGGLCSTLLLPLSYVYARIVKRKLVQRLSPGFDDAMRPDCLVVVVGNITVGGTGKTPFLLKLAETLHTREYSFAVLSRGYGGSHVAHSDQPRWVSVDDDAAVVGDEPLLLATEIARFTDDTRPAVMIGAKRKQAMQKVLAERAALGVRTDVILSDDGLQHYALARDVEFAVVDDARRFGNRRLLPAGPLREPVARLQLCDTIILNGAAASGTLALEGQAALGMQLHLSAFRPLALPAANDPRQHSTESFAQALERADTVIAVAALGNPRRFFDALRELLQKTAPGKKLACAAFADHHAYCLADFEHLAGEHKGAGEAVFIMTGKDAVKCRQFADSMPLPSGVAEVEVDVHGSAFTAVFSGLQQLSAWREAQNRSLLSTAADDASA
;
A
#
# COMPACT_ATOMS: atom_id res chain seq x y z
N MET A 1 61.58 -64.79 -17.39
CA MET A 1 61.03 -66.13 -17.09
C MET A 1 59.58 -65.96 -16.63
N LYS A 2 58.63 -66.56 -17.38
CA LYS A 2 57.20 -66.86 -17.08
C LYS A 2 56.19 -65.72 -16.80
N THR A 3 55.26 -65.57 -17.75
CA THR A 3 53.83 -65.13 -17.67
C THR A 3 52.96 -66.16 -16.89
N PRO A 4 51.61 -66.04 -16.64
CA PRO A 4 50.56 -65.27 -17.38
C PRO A 4 49.30 -64.71 -16.62
N ASN A 5 48.66 -63.69 -17.23
CA ASN A 5 47.26 -63.56 -17.72
C ASN A 5 46.01 -63.92 -16.86
N ARG A 6 45.07 -62.95 -16.65
CA ARG A 6 43.62 -62.91 -17.02
C ARG A 6 42.68 -62.15 -16.03
N ARG A 7 41.84 -61.23 -16.58
CA ARG A 7 40.52 -60.74 -16.09
C ARG A 7 39.41 -61.82 -16.33
N PRO A 8 38.07 -61.66 -16.09
CA PRO A 8 37.24 -60.51 -15.63
C PRO A 8 36.10 -60.84 -14.62
N GLY A 9 35.33 -59.81 -14.19
CA GLY A 9 34.02 -60.00 -13.55
C GLY A 9 33.25 -58.68 -13.40
N ALA A 10 32.20 -58.52 -14.21
CA ALA A 10 31.29 -57.37 -14.26
C ALA A 10 30.17 -57.46 -13.20
N MET A 11 29.65 -56.32 -12.77
CA MET A 11 28.38 -56.16 -12.03
C MET A 11 27.53 -55.08 -12.74
N PRO A 12 26.18 -55.17 -12.72
CA PRO A 12 25.32 -54.66 -13.78
C PRO A 12 24.83 -53.22 -13.59
N ALA A 13 24.39 -52.65 -14.71
CA ALA A 13 23.67 -51.39 -14.85
C ALA A 13 22.33 -51.38 -14.07
N GLY A 14 22.11 -50.31 -13.31
CA GLY A 14 20.86 -50.04 -12.59
C GLY A 14 20.24 -48.72 -13.07
N ALA A 15 19.24 -48.89 -13.93
CA ALA A 15 18.16 -48.00 -14.38
C ALA A 15 18.11 -46.52 -13.91
N ASP A 16 18.08 -45.65 -14.93
CA ASP A 16 17.35 -44.39 -15.00
C ASP A 16 16.05 -44.42 -14.15
N LYS A 17 15.97 -43.54 -13.15
CA LYS A 17 14.69 -43.04 -12.64
C LYS A 17 14.61 -41.57 -13.00
N GLN A 18 14.15 -41.30 -14.22
CA GLN A 18 13.47 -40.06 -14.54
C GLN A 18 12.31 -39.91 -13.54
N GLN A 19 12.46 -38.96 -12.62
CA GLN A 19 11.36 -38.52 -11.77
C GLN A 19 10.40 -37.73 -12.68
N GLU A 20 9.45 -38.45 -13.29
CA GLU A 20 8.31 -37.85 -13.96
C GLU A 20 7.59 -36.92 -12.98
N ALA A 21 7.54 -35.64 -13.33
CA ALA A 21 6.72 -34.66 -12.65
C ALA A 21 5.26 -35.11 -12.68
N SER A 22 4.68 -35.38 -11.50
CA SER A 22 3.29 -35.79 -11.35
C SER A 22 2.34 -34.82 -12.06
N PRO A 23 1.39 -35.30 -12.90
CA PRO A 23 0.47 -34.48 -13.69
C PRO A 23 -0.54 -33.66 -12.85
N ALA A 24 -0.50 -33.76 -11.53
CA ALA A 24 -1.28 -32.93 -10.61
C ALA A 24 -0.66 -31.53 -10.41
N ASN A 25 0.68 -31.40 -10.35
CA ASN A 25 1.34 -30.11 -10.15
C ASN A 25 1.31 -29.22 -11.41
N SER A 26 1.42 -29.82 -12.60
CA SER A 26 1.33 -29.09 -13.87
C SER A 26 -0.07 -28.51 -14.12
N LYS A 27 -1.13 -29.22 -13.69
CA LYS A 27 -2.54 -28.79 -13.79
C LYS A 27 -2.90 -27.66 -12.81
N VAL A 28 -2.27 -27.63 -11.63
CA VAL A 28 -2.48 -26.55 -10.64
C VAL A 28 -1.77 -25.26 -11.09
N LEU A 29 -0.55 -25.37 -11.64
CA LEU A 29 0.19 -24.25 -12.23
C LEU A 29 -0.52 -23.66 -13.46
N THR A 30 -1.04 -24.49 -14.37
CA THR A 30 -1.80 -24.02 -15.55
C THR A 30 -3.15 -23.41 -15.19
N ARG A 31 -3.87 -23.92 -14.19
CA ARG A 31 -5.14 -23.32 -13.75
C ARG A 31 -4.94 -21.97 -13.05
N ARG A 32 -3.85 -21.79 -12.28
CA ARG A 32 -3.48 -20.49 -11.70
C ARG A 32 -3.08 -19.49 -12.79
N SER A 33 -2.23 -19.91 -13.73
CA SER A 33 -1.81 -19.11 -14.90
C SER A 33 -2.99 -18.66 -15.77
N LEU A 34 -3.95 -19.54 -16.08
CA LEU A 34 -5.13 -19.21 -16.89
C LEU A 34 -6.09 -18.24 -16.19
N ARG A 35 -6.34 -18.43 -14.89
CA ARG A 35 -7.15 -17.49 -14.10
C ARG A 35 -6.49 -16.12 -13.97
N HIS A 36 -5.16 -16.10 -13.87
CA HIS A 36 -4.36 -14.88 -13.83
C HIS A 36 -4.43 -14.11 -15.15
N SER A 37 -4.18 -14.78 -16.28
CA SER A 37 -4.25 -14.19 -17.62
C SER A 37 -5.64 -13.66 -18.00
N LEU A 38 -6.71 -14.34 -17.56
CA LEU A 38 -8.08 -13.85 -17.72
C LEU A 38 -8.36 -12.59 -16.89
N ARG A 39 -7.89 -12.56 -15.63
CA ARG A 39 -8.05 -11.40 -14.75
C ARG A 39 -7.30 -10.18 -15.29
N GLU A 40 -6.07 -10.36 -15.76
CA GLU A 40 -5.27 -9.31 -16.41
C GLU A 40 -5.96 -8.75 -17.65
N SER A 41 -6.50 -9.64 -18.49
CA SER A 41 -7.23 -9.24 -19.70
C SER A 41 -8.48 -8.43 -19.36
N ILE A 42 -9.21 -8.81 -18.29
CA ILE A 42 -10.39 -8.09 -17.81
C ILE A 42 -10.00 -6.73 -17.22
N GLU A 43 -8.98 -6.68 -16.36
CA GLU A 43 -8.52 -5.42 -15.75
C GLU A 43 -8.02 -4.42 -16.80
N SER A 44 -7.23 -4.88 -17.77
CA SER A 44 -6.78 -4.08 -18.91
C SER A 44 -7.95 -3.59 -19.76
N SER A 45 -8.92 -4.47 -20.03
CA SER A 45 -10.13 -4.12 -20.78
C SER A 45 -10.99 -3.08 -20.06
N LEU A 46 -11.15 -3.21 -18.73
CA LEU A 46 -11.87 -2.24 -17.91
C LEU A 46 -11.15 -0.89 -17.84
N GLN A 47 -9.82 -0.88 -17.72
CA GLN A 47 -9.05 0.37 -17.77
C GLN A 47 -9.23 1.07 -19.13
N ALA A 48 -9.17 0.33 -20.24
CA ALA A 48 -9.42 0.88 -21.57
C ALA A 48 -10.86 1.39 -21.74
N LEU A 49 -11.82 0.76 -21.07
CA LEU A 49 -13.23 1.18 -21.03
C LEU A 49 -13.43 2.48 -20.25
N TRP A 50 -12.76 2.60 -19.11
CA TRP A 50 -12.91 3.71 -18.17
C TRP A 50 -12.12 4.95 -18.59
N TYR A 51 -11.00 4.75 -19.29
CA TYR A 51 -10.14 5.80 -19.81
C TYR A 51 -10.01 5.67 -21.34
N PRO A 52 -11.11 5.88 -22.09
CA PRO A 52 -11.13 5.64 -23.53
C PRO A 52 -10.20 6.62 -24.25
N ARG A 53 -9.28 6.07 -25.04
CA ARG A 53 -8.48 6.82 -26.04
C ARG A 53 -9.19 6.97 -27.38
N THR A 54 -10.31 6.25 -27.57
CA THR A 54 -11.09 6.16 -28.81
C THR A 54 -12.58 6.10 -28.51
N GLU A 55 -13.43 6.51 -29.45
CA GLU A 55 -14.90 6.58 -29.28
C GLU A 55 -15.54 5.21 -28.99
N ARG A 56 -14.95 4.11 -29.48
CA ARG A 56 -15.47 2.75 -29.30
C ARG A 56 -15.52 2.28 -27.84
N GLY A 57 -14.61 2.76 -26.99
CA GLY A 57 -14.64 2.48 -25.54
C GLY A 57 -15.88 3.06 -24.85
N GLY A 58 -16.48 4.12 -25.40
CA GLY A 58 -17.71 4.72 -24.88
C GLY A 58 -18.95 3.83 -25.05
N LEU A 59 -19.03 3.03 -26.11
CA LEU A 59 -20.20 2.19 -26.41
C LEU A 59 -20.33 1.02 -25.43
N CYS A 60 -19.25 0.27 -25.20
CA CYS A 60 -19.25 -0.83 -24.22
C CYS A 60 -19.52 -0.31 -22.79
N SER A 61 -19.04 0.87 -22.44
CA SER A 61 -19.33 1.51 -21.14
C SER A 61 -20.82 1.82 -21.01
N THR A 62 -21.48 2.18 -22.11
CA THR A 62 -22.90 2.55 -22.15
C THR A 62 -23.80 1.34 -21.86
N LEU A 63 -23.41 0.14 -22.30
CA LEU A 63 -24.11 -1.11 -21.99
C LEU A 63 -24.11 -1.46 -20.49
N LEU A 64 -23.10 -0.97 -19.73
CA LEU A 64 -23.01 -1.20 -18.29
C LEU A 64 -23.76 -0.17 -17.44
N LEU A 65 -24.37 0.85 -18.05
CA LEU A 65 -25.08 1.92 -17.33
C LEU A 65 -26.23 1.42 -16.44
N PRO A 66 -27.04 0.42 -16.82
CA PRO A 66 -28.09 -0.09 -15.93
C PRO A 66 -27.52 -0.60 -14.60
N LEU A 67 -26.39 -1.30 -14.66
CA LEU A 67 -25.71 -1.79 -13.45
C LEU A 67 -25.09 -0.65 -12.64
N SER A 68 -24.52 0.36 -13.31
CA SER A 68 -24.05 1.57 -12.65
C SER A 68 -25.17 2.38 -11.98
N TYR A 69 -26.39 2.36 -12.52
CA TYR A 69 -27.54 3.01 -11.90
C TYR A 69 -27.91 2.32 -10.57
N VAL A 70 -27.94 0.98 -10.55
CA VAL A 70 -28.17 0.22 -9.31
C VAL A 70 -27.07 0.52 -8.28
N TYR A 71 -25.80 0.51 -8.70
CA TYR A 71 -24.68 0.88 -7.85
C TYR A 71 -24.81 2.31 -7.30
N ALA A 72 -25.17 3.28 -8.15
CA ALA A 72 -25.36 4.67 -7.76
C ALA A 72 -26.44 4.83 -6.69
N ARG A 73 -27.54 4.08 -6.78
CA ARG A 73 -28.61 4.07 -5.76
C ARG A 73 -28.09 3.57 -4.41
N ILE A 74 -27.24 2.55 -4.39
CA ILE A 74 -26.63 2.01 -3.17
C ILE A 74 -25.70 3.04 -2.54
N VAL A 75 -24.79 3.62 -3.33
CA VAL A 75 -23.85 4.65 -2.86
C VAL A 75 -24.61 5.87 -2.30
N LYS A 76 -25.60 6.36 -3.04
CA LYS A 76 -26.45 7.49 -2.60
C LYS A 76 -27.17 7.19 -1.30
N ARG A 77 -27.74 5.99 -1.15
CA ARG A 77 -28.41 5.58 0.11
C ARG A 77 -27.45 5.61 1.30
N LYS A 78 -26.24 5.07 1.15
CA LYS A 78 -25.22 5.09 2.21
C LYS A 78 -24.80 6.51 2.59
N LEU A 79 -24.62 7.39 1.60
CA LEU A 79 -24.29 8.79 1.86
C LEU A 79 -25.43 9.52 2.56
N VAL A 80 -26.69 9.34 2.14
CA VAL A 80 -27.85 9.95 2.82
C VAL A 80 -27.99 9.46 4.26
N GLN A 81 -27.79 8.17 4.51
CA GLN A 81 -27.77 7.62 5.86
C GLN A 81 -26.69 8.28 6.72
N ARG A 82 -25.49 8.48 6.17
CA ARG A 82 -24.39 9.17 6.86
C ARG A 82 -24.71 10.61 7.22
N LEU A 83 -25.36 11.33 6.31
CA LEU A 83 -25.73 12.74 6.47
C LEU A 83 -26.98 12.93 7.35
N SER A 84 -27.58 11.85 7.85
CA SER A 84 -28.74 11.94 8.73
C SER A 84 -28.32 12.51 10.10
N PRO A 85 -29.12 13.40 10.70
CA PRO A 85 -28.82 13.96 12.02
C PRO A 85 -28.57 12.88 13.08
N GLY A 86 -27.57 13.09 13.95
CA GLY A 86 -27.26 12.16 15.04
C GLY A 86 -26.49 10.90 14.65
N PHE A 87 -26.10 10.73 13.38
CA PHE A 87 -25.36 9.55 12.93
C PHE A 87 -23.99 9.39 13.64
N ASP A 88 -23.31 10.50 13.93
CA ASP A 88 -22.00 10.49 14.59
C ASP A 88 -22.06 10.56 16.12
N ASP A 89 -23.15 11.10 16.68
CA ASP A 89 -23.24 11.45 18.09
C ASP A 89 -23.17 10.24 19.02
N ALA A 90 -23.62 9.07 18.56
CA ALA A 90 -23.57 7.85 19.35
C ALA A 90 -22.15 7.25 19.48
N MET A 91 -21.14 7.78 18.76
CA MET A 91 -19.89 7.05 18.50
C MET A 91 -18.61 7.90 18.37
N ARG A 92 -18.63 9.18 18.75
CA ARG A 92 -17.42 10.01 18.70
C ARG A 92 -16.40 9.53 19.73
N PRO A 93 -15.22 9.05 19.31
CA PRO A 93 -14.17 8.69 20.26
C PRO A 93 -13.51 9.95 20.82
N ASP A 94 -12.85 9.82 21.96
CA ASP A 94 -11.98 10.87 22.52
C ASP A 94 -10.66 10.93 21.74
N CYS A 95 -10.70 11.04 20.41
CA CYS A 95 -9.55 11.22 19.53
C CYS A 95 -10.01 11.76 18.17
N LEU A 96 -9.12 12.40 17.41
CA LEU A 96 -9.44 12.86 16.06
C LEU A 96 -9.46 11.68 15.09
N VAL A 97 -10.52 11.52 14.29
CA VAL A 97 -10.59 10.51 13.23
C VAL A 97 -10.41 11.15 11.87
N VAL A 98 -9.27 10.86 11.23
CA VAL A 98 -8.90 11.38 9.91
C VAL A 98 -9.05 10.29 8.87
N VAL A 99 -9.82 10.55 7.82
CA VAL A 99 -10.06 9.62 6.73
C VAL A 99 -9.29 10.06 5.49
N VAL A 100 -8.43 9.19 4.97
CA VAL A 100 -7.79 9.38 3.66
C VAL A 100 -8.43 8.41 2.68
N GLY A 101 -8.84 8.89 1.51
CA GLY A 101 -9.36 8.00 0.47
C GLY A 101 -9.37 8.62 -0.91
N ASN A 102 -9.96 7.92 -1.86
CA ASN A 102 -10.26 8.44 -3.18
C ASN A 102 -11.61 7.93 -3.68
N ILE A 103 -12.14 8.61 -4.69
CA ILE A 103 -13.44 8.29 -5.29
C ILE A 103 -13.34 7.47 -6.58
N THR A 104 -12.12 7.09 -7.00
CA THR A 104 -11.85 6.28 -8.20
C THR A 104 -11.28 4.91 -7.84
N VAL A 105 -11.33 3.95 -8.75
CA VAL A 105 -10.58 2.69 -8.64
C VAL A 105 -9.16 2.88 -9.16
N GLY A 106 -8.18 2.35 -8.43
CA GLY A 106 -6.76 2.37 -8.78
C GLY A 106 -5.89 3.15 -7.78
N GLY A 107 -4.57 3.11 -8.01
CA GLY A 107 -3.58 3.79 -7.18
C GLY A 107 -3.57 5.31 -7.43
N THR A 108 -4.12 6.08 -6.49
CA THR A 108 -4.10 7.56 -6.52
C THR A 108 -3.01 8.17 -5.65
N GLY A 109 -2.16 7.36 -4.99
CA GLY A 109 -1.13 7.86 -4.07
C GLY A 109 -1.63 8.11 -2.64
N LYS A 110 -2.70 7.43 -2.21
CA LYS A 110 -3.21 7.49 -0.84
C LYS A 110 -2.18 7.06 0.20
N THR A 111 -1.53 5.91 -0.03
CA THR A 111 -0.61 5.31 0.94
C THR A 111 0.59 6.23 1.20
N PRO A 112 1.29 6.79 0.18
CA PRO A 112 2.31 7.80 0.44
C PRO A 112 1.79 9.04 1.18
N PHE A 113 0.61 9.57 0.82
CA PHE A 113 0.02 10.72 1.51
C PHE A 113 -0.28 10.43 2.99
N LEU A 114 -0.85 9.26 3.29
CA LEU A 114 -1.13 8.83 4.66
C LEU A 114 0.15 8.63 5.46
N LEU A 115 1.19 8.05 4.86
CA LEU A 115 2.52 7.93 5.50
C LEU A 115 3.11 9.30 5.81
N LYS A 116 3.00 10.27 4.89
CA LYS A 116 3.48 11.63 5.12
C LYS A 116 2.74 12.32 6.27
N LEU A 117 1.42 12.11 6.35
CA LEU A 117 0.61 12.58 7.47
C LEU A 117 1.03 11.92 8.79
N ALA A 118 1.22 10.60 8.80
CA ALA A 118 1.67 9.84 9.96
C ALA A 118 3.06 10.30 10.46
N GLU A 119 4.01 10.49 9.54
CA GLU A 119 5.33 11.06 9.84
C GLU A 119 5.21 12.46 10.45
N THR A 120 4.39 13.34 9.86
CA THR A 120 4.20 14.70 10.37
C THR A 120 3.55 14.72 11.77
N LEU A 121 2.62 13.80 12.03
CA LEU A 121 2.03 13.61 13.37
C LEU A 121 3.10 13.15 14.37
N HIS A 122 3.93 12.18 13.99
CA HIS A 122 5.03 11.68 14.81
C HIS A 122 6.05 12.78 15.15
N THR A 123 6.51 13.55 14.17
CA THR A 123 7.46 14.67 14.39
C THR A 123 6.89 15.75 15.31
N ARG A 124 5.56 15.83 15.43
CA ARG A 124 4.86 16.74 16.35
C ARG A 124 4.38 16.04 17.63
N GLU A 125 4.90 14.84 17.90
CA GLU A 125 4.68 14.07 19.13
C GLU A 125 3.21 13.66 19.37
N TYR A 126 2.39 13.61 18.32
CA TYR A 126 1.03 13.08 18.42
C TYR A 126 1.01 11.57 18.26
N SER A 127 0.34 10.88 19.19
CA SER A 127 0.14 9.43 19.10
C SER A 127 -0.96 9.09 18.10
N PHE A 128 -0.69 8.20 17.15
CA PHE A 128 -1.67 7.80 16.16
C PHE A 128 -1.74 6.28 15.98
N ALA A 129 -2.88 5.79 15.47
CA ALA A 129 -3.02 4.44 14.94
C ALA A 129 -3.69 4.49 13.58
N VAL A 130 -3.39 3.51 12.73
CA VAL A 130 -3.89 3.41 11.37
C VAL A 130 -4.87 2.24 11.25
N LEU A 131 -6.01 2.48 10.64
CA LEU A 131 -6.99 1.47 10.26
C LEU A 131 -6.88 1.19 8.77
N SER A 132 -6.75 -0.08 8.40
CA SER A 132 -6.80 -0.51 7.01
C SER A 132 -7.77 -1.67 6.81
N ARG A 133 -8.07 -2.01 5.56
CA ARG A 133 -9.00 -3.11 5.23
C ARG A 133 -8.43 -4.47 5.53
N GLY A 134 -7.16 -4.67 5.23
CA GLY A 134 -6.61 -6.00 4.93
C GLY A 134 -7.05 -6.55 3.57
N TYR A 135 -7.20 -5.69 2.55
CA TYR A 135 -7.55 -6.14 1.20
C TYR A 135 -6.43 -6.99 0.61
N GLY A 136 -6.77 -8.04 -0.13
CA GLY A 136 -5.81 -9.00 -0.69
C GLY A 136 -5.26 -10.03 0.30
N GLY A 137 -5.38 -9.79 1.61
CA GLY A 137 -4.97 -10.73 2.66
C GLY A 137 -6.02 -11.81 2.97
N SER A 138 -5.55 -13.03 3.23
CA SER A 138 -6.41 -14.17 3.58
C SER A 138 -7.12 -14.01 4.93
N HIS A 139 -6.56 -13.23 5.87
CA HIS A 139 -7.17 -13.02 7.19
C HIS A 139 -8.59 -12.44 7.08
N VAL A 140 -8.76 -11.39 6.28
CA VAL A 140 -10.06 -10.70 6.14
C VAL A 140 -11.02 -11.49 5.26
N ALA A 141 -10.52 -12.44 4.48
CA ALA A 141 -11.36 -13.40 3.76
C ALA A 141 -11.95 -14.48 4.68
N HIS A 142 -11.36 -14.72 5.86
CA HIS A 142 -11.71 -15.84 6.74
C HIS A 142 -12.14 -15.42 8.15
N SER A 143 -11.86 -14.17 8.54
CA SER A 143 -12.18 -13.60 9.83
C SER A 143 -12.65 -12.15 9.69
N ASP A 144 -13.72 -11.83 10.41
CA ASP A 144 -14.22 -10.46 10.57
C ASP A 144 -13.56 -9.74 11.76
N GLN A 145 -12.75 -10.44 12.56
CA GLN A 145 -12.17 -9.86 13.77
C GLN A 145 -11.02 -8.90 13.42
N PRO A 146 -10.92 -7.72 14.05
CA PRO A 146 -9.78 -6.85 13.85
C PRO A 146 -8.49 -7.43 14.44
N ARG A 147 -7.37 -7.22 13.73
CA ARG A 147 -6.03 -7.73 14.08
C ARG A 147 -4.94 -6.67 13.83
N TRP A 148 -4.01 -6.54 14.76
CA TRP A 148 -2.79 -5.74 14.56
C TRP A 148 -1.88 -6.38 13.51
N VAL A 149 -1.24 -5.54 12.70
CA VAL A 149 -0.24 -5.96 11.71
C VAL A 149 1.15 -5.82 12.30
N SER A 150 1.88 -6.92 12.36
CA SER A 150 3.31 -6.92 12.66
C SER A 150 4.12 -6.67 11.38
N VAL A 151 5.31 -6.08 11.51
CA VAL A 151 6.26 -5.94 10.39
C VAL A 151 6.76 -7.30 9.88
N ASP A 152 6.65 -8.35 10.68
CA ASP A 152 7.05 -9.72 10.34
C ASP A 152 5.87 -10.56 9.80
N ASP A 153 4.68 -9.97 9.67
CA ASP A 153 3.55 -10.66 9.05
C ASP A 153 3.79 -10.93 7.56
N ASP A 154 3.09 -11.94 7.04
CA ASP A 154 3.05 -12.22 5.61
C ASP A 154 2.02 -11.34 4.89
N ALA A 155 2.42 -10.69 3.78
CA ALA A 155 1.52 -9.93 2.92
C ALA A 155 0.33 -10.78 2.43
N ALA A 156 0.48 -12.09 2.24
CA ALA A 156 -0.60 -13.01 1.89
C ALA A 156 -1.64 -13.19 3.01
N VAL A 157 -1.29 -12.87 4.26
CA VAL A 157 -2.19 -12.94 5.42
C VAL A 157 -2.85 -11.59 5.67
N VAL A 158 -2.06 -10.52 5.79
CA VAL A 158 -2.56 -9.19 6.20
C VAL A 158 -2.89 -8.27 5.04
N GLY A 159 -2.42 -8.57 3.83
CA GLY A 159 -2.46 -7.67 2.67
C GLY A 159 -1.15 -6.91 2.51
N ASP A 160 -0.83 -6.54 1.27
CA ASP A 160 0.40 -5.81 0.94
C ASP A 160 0.36 -4.34 1.41
N GLU A 161 -0.75 -3.62 1.23
CA GLU A 161 -0.88 -2.23 1.68
C GLU A 161 -0.79 -2.05 3.22
N PRO A 162 -1.49 -2.85 4.06
CA PRO A 162 -1.33 -2.76 5.51
C PRO A 162 0.08 -3.13 5.99
N LEU A 163 0.72 -4.13 5.37
CA LEU A 163 2.09 -4.50 5.72
C LEU A 163 3.09 -3.41 5.32
N LEU A 164 2.88 -2.77 4.16
CA LEU A 164 3.65 -1.60 3.75
C LEU A 164 3.52 -0.46 4.75
N LEU A 165 2.29 -0.13 5.17
CA LEU A 165 2.05 0.90 6.18
C LEU A 165 2.76 0.56 7.49
N ALA A 166 2.61 -0.67 8.00
CA ALA A 166 3.24 -1.10 9.24
C ALA A 166 4.77 -1.03 9.14
N THR A 167 5.32 -1.49 8.02
CA THR A 167 6.78 -1.49 7.77
C THR A 167 7.32 -0.07 7.71
N GLU A 168 6.70 0.82 6.94
CA GLU A 168 7.21 2.20 6.78
C GLU A 168 7.01 3.04 8.05
N ILE A 169 5.91 2.86 8.78
CA ILE A 169 5.69 3.55 10.07
C ILE A 169 6.76 3.15 11.09
N ALA A 170 7.05 1.86 11.23
CA ALA A 170 8.05 1.35 12.18
C ALA A 170 9.47 1.89 11.95
N ARG A 171 9.75 2.52 10.78
CA ARG A 171 11.06 3.09 10.46
C ARG A 171 11.30 4.47 11.04
N PHE A 172 10.23 5.25 11.25
CA PHE A 172 10.35 6.61 11.78
C PHE A 172 9.74 6.76 13.17
N THR A 173 9.11 5.72 13.72
CA THR A 173 8.58 5.71 15.08
C THR A 173 9.50 4.95 16.03
N ASP A 174 9.76 5.52 17.20
CA ASP A 174 10.45 4.83 18.30
C ASP A 174 9.50 3.88 19.08
N ASP A 175 8.20 3.93 18.77
CA ASP A 175 7.19 3.05 19.34
C ASP A 175 7.27 1.64 18.72
N THR A 176 7.66 0.66 19.53
CA THR A 176 7.73 -0.74 19.11
C THR A 176 6.36 -1.41 19.00
N ARG A 177 5.29 -0.74 19.42
CA ARG A 177 3.92 -1.27 19.33
C ARG A 177 3.42 -1.19 17.88
N PRO A 178 2.64 -2.18 17.41
CA PRO A 178 2.00 -2.12 16.11
C PRO A 178 1.16 -0.85 15.95
N ALA A 179 1.37 -0.14 14.85
CA ALA A 179 0.60 1.07 14.53
C ALA A 179 -0.62 0.80 13.64
N VAL A 180 -0.68 -0.36 12.97
CA VAL A 180 -1.68 -0.65 11.93
C VAL A 180 -2.60 -1.78 12.37
N MET A 181 -3.92 -1.54 12.35
CA MET A 181 -4.97 -2.52 12.61
C MET A 181 -5.77 -2.78 11.33
N ILE A 182 -5.86 -4.05 10.91
CA ILE A 182 -6.74 -4.47 9.81
C ILE A 182 -8.11 -4.88 10.34
N GLY A 183 -9.16 -4.52 9.59
CA GLY A 183 -10.52 -4.99 9.87
C GLY A 183 -11.53 -4.60 8.78
N ALA A 184 -12.36 -5.55 8.35
CA ALA A 184 -13.44 -5.26 7.39
C ALA A 184 -14.39 -4.17 7.92
N LYS A 185 -14.73 -4.23 9.22
CA LYS A 185 -15.58 -3.27 9.92
C LYS A 185 -14.71 -2.24 10.66
N ARG A 186 -14.44 -1.10 10.02
CA ARG A 186 -13.57 -0.02 10.54
C ARG A 186 -13.93 0.46 11.94
N LYS A 187 -15.23 0.59 12.21
CA LYS A 187 -15.72 0.96 13.54
C LYS A 187 -15.25 -0.02 14.62
N GLN A 188 -15.34 -1.33 14.37
CA GLN A 188 -14.90 -2.34 15.32
C GLN A 188 -13.38 -2.33 15.49
N ALA A 189 -12.63 -2.12 14.39
CA ALA A 189 -11.19 -1.96 14.44
C ALA A 189 -10.77 -0.75 15.29
N MET A 190 -11.42 0.41 15.09
CA MET A 190 -11.21 1.61 15.91
C MET A 190 -11.47 1.35 17.39
N GLN A 191 -12.62 0.75 17.73
CA GLN A 191 -12.98 0.44 19.12
C GLN A 191 -11.94 -0.48 19.77
N LYS A 192 -11.47 -1.50 19.05
CA LYS A 192 -10.43 -2.41 19.54
C LYS A 192 -9.10 -1.68 19.78
N VAL A 193 -8.66 -0.86 18.82
CA VAL A 193 -7.44 -0.05 18.97
C VAL A 193 -7.50 0.83 20.22
N LEU A 194 -8.60 1.57 20.39
CA LEU A 194 -8.76 2.49 21.52
C LEU A 194 -8.78 1.74 22.85
N ALA A 195 -9.50 0.61 22.93
CA ALA A 195 -9.57 -0.21 24.14
C ALA A 195 -8.20 -0.82 24.50
N GLU A 196 -7.50 -1.41 23.53
CA GLU A 196 -6.21 -2.08 23.78
C GLU A 196 -5.11 -1.08 24.11
N ARG A 197 -5.09 0.10 23.48
CA ARG A 197 -4.13 1.15 23.83
C ARG A 197 -4.42 1.79 25.18
N ALA A 198 -5.69 2.05 25.50
CA ALA A 198 -6.07 2.55 26.82
C ALA A 198 -5.67 1.57 27.94
N ALA A 199 -5.85 0.27 27.72
CA ALA A 199 -5.41 -0.77 28.67
C ALA A 199 -3.89 -0.77 28.92
N LEU A 200 -3.10 -0.28 27.96
CA LEU A 200 -1.65 -0.12 28.08
C LEU A 200 -1.24 1.27 28.62
N GLY A 201 -2.19 2.11 29.02
CA GLY A 201 -1.92 3.50 29.43
C GLY A 201 -1.47 4.40 28.29
N VAL A 202 -1.73 4.00 27.04
CA VAL A 202 -1.28 4.70 25.84
C VAL A 202 -2.43 5.53 25.30
N ARG A 203 -2.25 6.85 25.32
CA ARG A 203 -3.19 7.76 24.68
C ARG A 203 -3.12 7.62 23.16
N THR A 204 -4.26 7.69 22.50
CA THR A 204 -4.37 7.83 21.04
C THR A 204 -4.95 9.20 20.74
N ASP A 205 -4.20 10.03 20.03
CA ASP A 205 -4.64 11.36 19.60
C ASP A 205 -5.37 11.32 18.27
N VAL A 206 -4.89 10.48 17.36
CA VAL A 206 -5.40 10.39 15.99
C VAL A 206 -5.63 8.95 15.56
N ILE A 207 -6.79 8.70 14.97
CA ILE A 207 -7.06 7.51 14.17
C ILE A 207 -6.99 7.90 12.70
N LEU A 208 -6.04 7.33 11.95
CA LEU A 208 -5.94 7.48 10.50
C LEU A 208 -6.66 6.30 9.83
N SER A 209 -7.59 6.56 8.91
CA SER A 209 -8.21 5.49 8.11
C SER A 209 -7.69 5.53 6.68
N ASP A 210 -7.06 4.43 6.25
CA ASP A 210 -6.68 4.21 4.87
C ASP A 210 -7.88 3.73 4.02
N ASP A 211 -7.96 4.26 2.80
CA ASP A 211 -9.05 4.10 1.83
C ASP A 211 -10.47 4.18 2.46
N GLY A 212 -10.66 5.12 3.39
CA GLY A 212 -11.80 5.14 4.30
C GLY A 212 -13.06 5.86 3.79
N LEU A 213 -13.01 6.57 2.66
CA LEU A 213 -14.12 7.45 2.22
C LEU A 213 -15.46 6.71 2.12
N GLN A 214 -15.44 5.48 1.57
CA GLN A 214 -16.65 4.65 1.44
C GLN A 214 -17.07 3.92 2.73
N HIS A 215 -16.30 4.00 3.81
CA HIS A 215 -16.58 3.36 5.11
C HIS A 215 -17.45 4.24 6.02
N TYR A 216 -18.65 4.61 5.54
CA TYR A 216 -19.55 5.57 6.19
C TYR A 216 -19.88 5.32 7.66
N ALA A 217 -19.82 4.07 8.15
CA ALA A 217 -20.05 3.75 9.56
C ALA A 217 -18.91 4.17 10.51
N LEU A 218 -17.76 4.59 9.99
CA LEU A 218 -16.67 5.14 10.79
C LEU A 218 -16.89 6.63 11.02
N ALA A 219 -16.79 7.06 12.30
CA ALA A 219 -16.73 8.46 12.69
C ALA A 219 -15.60 9.17 11.92
N ARG A 220 -15.76 10.45 11.63
CA ARG A 220 -14.80 11.19 10.80
C ARG A 220 -14.90 12.66 11.14
N ASP A 221 -13.76 13.25 11.45
CA ASP A 221 -13.62 14.67 11.78
C ASP A 221 -12.94 15.43 10.65
N VAL A 222 -12.02 14.77 9.92
CA VAL A 222 -11.35 15.33 8.75
C VAL A 222 -11.30 14.30 7.62
N GLU A 223 -11.65 14.71 6.42
CA GLU A 223 -11.58 13.90 5.20
C GLU A 223 -10.62 14.48 4.15
N PHE A 224 -9.72 13.62 3.67
CA PHE A 224 -8.89 13.86 2.51
C PHE A 224 -9.34 13.03 1.31
N ALA A 225 -9.51 13.70 0.17
CA ALA A 225 -9.69 13.04 -1.12
C ALA A 225 -8.44 13.19 -1.98
N VAL A 226 -7.73 12.07 -2.20
CA VAL A 226 -6.54 12.04 -3.06
C VAL A 226 -6.94 11.67 -4.49
N VAL A 227 -6.71 12.59 -5.42
CA VAL A 227 -7.03 12.45 -6.84
C VAL A 227 -5.75 12.44 -7.65
N ASP A 228 -5.64 11.52 -8.60
CA ASP A 228 -4.53 11.50 -9.57
C ASP A 228 -4.77 12.58 -10.63
N ASP A 229 -3.85 13.55 -10.77
CA ASP A 229 -4.02 14.70 -11.66
C ASP A 229 -3.97 14.31 -13.15
N ALA A 230 -3.24 13.25 -13.50
CA ALA A 230 -3.13 12.78 -14.87
C ALA A 230 -4.38 11.99 -15.32
N ARG A 231 -4.89 11.10 -14.46
CA ARG A 231 -6.04 10.22 -14.79
C ARG A 231 -7.39 10.89 -14.49
N ARG A 232 -7.44 11.75 -13.48
CA ARG A 232 -8.66 12.40 -12.97
C ARG A 232 -9.80 11.39 -12.81
N PHE A 233 -10.95 11.63 -13.45
CA PHE A 233 -12.19 10.86 -13.25
C PHE A 233 -12.56 9.92 -14.41
N GLY A 234 -11.66 9.74 -15.39
CA GLY A 234 -11.93 8.94 -16.59
C GLY A 234 -13.20 9.38 -17.31
N ASN A 235 -14.06 8.43 -17.68
CA ASN A 235 -15.34 8.68 -18.33
C ASN A 235 -16.45 9.25 -17.39
N ARG A 236 -16.12 9.58 -16.14
CA ARG A 236 -17.02 10.17 -15.12
C ARG A 236 -18.24 9.33 -14.76
N ARG A 237 -18.27 8.04 -15.13
CA ARG A 237 -19.35 7.12 -14.77
C ARG A 237 -18.97 6.35 -13.50
N LEU A 238 -20.00 5.96 -12.74
CA LEU A 238 -19.83 5.09 -11.58
C LEU A 238 -19.56 3.64 -12.02
N LEU A 239 -18.97 2.86 -11.12
CA LEU A 239 -18.77 1.43 -11.32
C LEU A 239 -20.08 0.72 -11.66
N PRO A 240 -20.06 -0.29 -12.55
CA PRO A 240 -18.90 -0.74 -13.34
C PRO A 240 -18.73 -0.02 -14.70
N ALA A 241 -19.67 0.83 -15.14
CA ALA A 241 -19.55 1.56 -16.41
C ALA A 241 -18.37 2.55 -16.45
N GLY A 242 -17.91 3.02 -15.30
CA GLY A 242 -16.75 3.90 -15.18
C GLY A 242 -15.94 3.64 -13.91
N PRO A 243 -14.84 4.39 -13.72
CA PRO A 243 -13.88 4.13 -12.64
C PRO A 243 -14.34 4.68 -11.28
N LEU A 244 -15.44 5.44 -11.22
CA LEU A 244 -15.85 6.12 -10.00
C LEU A 244 -16.52 5.15 -9.01
N ARG A 245 -16.03 5.12 -7.78
CA ARG A 245 -16.67 4.52 -6.60
C ARG A 245 -17.77 5.42 -6.05
N GLU A 246 -17.62 6.73 -6.20
CA GLU A 246 -18.55 7.74 -5.72
C GLU A 246 -18.67 8.87 -6.74
N PRO A 247 -19.82 9.56 -6.82
CA PRO A 247 -19.98 10.67 -7.76
C PRO A 247 -18.96 11.77 -7.47
N VAL A 248 -18.52 12.50 -8.49
CA VAL A 248 -17.53 13.59 -8.34
C VAL A 248 -17.98 14.64 -7.32
N ALA A 249 -19.28 14.91 -7.22
CA ALA A 249 -19.87 15.79 -6.21
C ALA A 249 -19.54 15.38 -4.75
N ARG A 250 -19.12 14.13 -4.50
CA ARG A 250 -18.68 13.67 -3.17
C ARG A 250 -17.45 14.44 -2.66
N LEU A 251 -16.63 14.98 -3.56
CA LEU A 251 -15.47 15.80 -3.20
C LEU A 251 -15.87 17.07 -2.43
N GLN A 252 -17.11 17.55 -2.64
CA GLN A 252 -17.63 18.73 -1.93
C GLN A 252 -17.81 18.55 -0.44
N LEU A 253 -17.82 17.29 0.02
CA LEU A 253 -17.97 16.95 1.42
C LEU A 253 -16.63 16.63 2.09
N CYS A 254 -15.51 16.68 1.36
CA CYS A 254 -14.18 16.49 1.93
C CYS A 254 -13.58 17.83 2.33
N ASP A 255 -12.84 17.86 3.45
CA ASP A 255 -12.17 19.08 3.94
C ASP A 255 -11.04 19.52 3.01
N THR A 256 -10.29 18.56 2.48
CA THR A 256 -9.14 18.84 1.61
C THR A 256 -9.07 17.86 0.45
N ILE A 257 -8.89 18.41 -0.76
CA ILE A 257 -8.60 17.64 -1.97
C ILE A 257 -7.10 17.71 -2.25
N ILE A 258 -6.47 16.56 -2.42
CA ILE A 258 -5.05 16.43 -2.77
C ILE A 258 -4.92 15.97 -4.21
N LEU A 259 -4.23 16.76 -5.05
CA LEU A 259 -3.93 16.45 -6.44
C LEU A 259 -2.53 15.85 -6.56
N ASN A 260 -2.47 14.53 -6.67
CA ASN A 260 -1.24 13.78 -6.88
C ASN A 260 -0.74 13.95 -8.32
N GLY A 261 0.45 14.52 -8.49
CA GLY A 261 1.09 14.85 -9.76
C GLY A 261 1.11 16.35 -10.06
N ALA A 262 0.37 17.16 -9.30
CA ALA A 262 0.40 18.61 -9.42
C ALA A 262 1.48 19.22 -8.52
N ALA A 263 2.02 20.38 -8.89
CA ALA A 263 3.02 21.08 -8.10
C ALA A 263 2.52 21.34 -6.67
N ALA A 264 3.36 21.08 -5.67
CA ALA A 264 3.04 21.31 -4.26
C ALA A 264 3.02 22.81 -3.86
N SER A 265 2.94 23.71 -4.84
CA SER A 265 2.93 25.16 -4.67
C SER A 265 1.62 25.77 -5.17
N GLY A 266 1.05 26.64 -4.34
CA GLY A 266 -0.18 27.35 -4.66
C GLY A 266 -1.45 26.51 -4.51
N THR A 267 -2.58 27.20 -4.53
CA THR A 267 -3.91 26.57 -4.53
C THR A 267 -4.34 26.31 -5.96
N LEU A 268 -4.76 25.07 -6.22
CA LEU A 268 -5.27 24.62 -7.51
C LEU A 268 -6.80 24.59 -7.48
N ALA A 269 -7.43 24.47 -8.64
CA ALA A 269 -8.87 24.30 -8.76
C ALA A 269 -9.20 22.93 -9.37
N LEU A 270 -10.03 22.15 -8.67
CA LEU A 270 -10.60 20.90 -9.18
C LEU A 270 -12.11 20.93 -8.96
N GLU A 271 -12.89 20.80 -10.04
CA GLU A 271 -14.37 20.78 -9.98
C GLU A 271 -14.96 22.00 -9.24
N GLY A 272 -14.34 23.17 -9.41
CA GLY A 272 -14.78 24.42 -8.79
C GLY A 272 -14.41 24.56 -7.31
N GLN A 273 -13.55 23.69 -6.79
CA GLN A 273 -13.10 23.70 -5.39
C GLN A 273 -11.57 23.85 -5.31
N ALA A 274 -11.12 24.42 -4.19
CA ALA A 274 -9.70 24.48 -3.87
C ALA A 274 -9.13 23.05 -3.71
N ALA A 275 -7.99 22.81 -4.34
CA ALA A 275 -7.22 21.59 -4.21
C ALA A 275 -5.76 21.94 -3.98
N LEU A 276 -5.03 21.03 -3.34
CA LEU A 276 -3.63 21.20 -2.98
C LEU A 276 -2.78 20.18 -3.73
N GLY A 277 -1.65 20.61 -4.28
CA GLY A 277 -0.76 19.72 -5.00
C GLY A 277 0.06 18.81 -4.08
N MET A 278 0.37 17.62 -4.60
CA MET A 278 1.30 16.68 -4.04
C MET A 278 2.13 16.06 -5.16
N GLN A 279 3.43 15.93 -4.97
CA GLN A 279 4.31 15.18 -5.87
C GLN A 279 4.99 14.05 -5.13
N LEU A 280 5.16 12.94 -5.85
CA LEU A 280 5.87 11.76 -5.38
C LEU A 280 7.15 11.65 -6.18
N HIS A 281 8.29 11.65 -5.49
CA HIS A 281 9.61 11.53 -6.10
C HIS A 281 10.35 10.34 -5.51
N LEU A 282 11.18 9.68 -6.30
CA LEU A 282 12.10 8.70 -5.74
C LEU A 282 13.33 9.45 -5.22
N SER A 283 13.70 9.22 -3.96
CA SER A 283 14.75 10.00 -3.29
C SER A 283 16.02 9.20 -3.03
N ALA A 284 15.89 7.92 -2.67
CA ALA A 284 17.01 7.09 -2.26
C ALA A 284 16.75 5.61 -2.56
N PHE A 285 17.79 4.80 -2.30
CA PHE A 285 17.70 3.35 -2.31
C PHE A 285 18.05 2.80 -0.93
N ARG A 286 17.28 1.81 -0.49
CA ARG A 286 17.59 1.03 0.71
C ARG A 286 17.68 -0.45 0.39
N PRO A 287 18.43 -1.26 1.15
CA PRO A 287 18.39 -2.71 1.01
C PRO A 287 16.98 -3.26 1.28
N LEU A 288 16.62 -4.33 0.55
CA LEU A 288 15.38 -5.07 0.78
C LEU A 288 15.44 -5.87 2.08
N ALA A 289 16.54 -6.60 2.28
CA ALA A 289 16.81 -7.28 3.53
C ALA A 289 17.24 -6.25 4.59
N LEU A 290 16.55 -6.25 5.73
CA LEU A 290 17.09 -5.62 6.94
C LEU A 290 18.05 -6.63 7.56
N PRO A 291 19.27 -6.23 7.97
CA PRO A 291 20.19 -7.16 8.61
C PRO A 291 19.49 -7.80 9.82
N ALA A 292 19.38 -9.13 9.82
CA ALA A 292 18.91 -9.84 11.00
C ALA A 292 19.90 -9.51 12.13
N ALA A 293 19.42 -8.90 13.21
CA ALA A 293 20.27 -8.40 14.29
C ALA A 293 21.14 -9.50 14.97
N ASN A 294 21.01 -10.78 14.60
CA ASN A 294 21.66 -11.91 15.27
C ASN A 294 22.05 -13.10 14.34
N ASP A 295 22.22 -12.94 13.02
CA ASP A 295 22.76 -14.06 12.19
C ASP A 295 24.23 -13.83 11.76
N PRO A 296 25.20 -14.43 12.48
CA PRO A 296 26.62 -14.36 12.12
C PRO A 296 26.98 -15.16 10.85
N ARG A 297 26.00 -15.79 10.15
CA ARG A 297 26.23 -16.50 8.88
C ARG A 297 25.92 -15.66 7.63
N GLN A 298 25.44 -14.43 7.77
CA GLN A 298 25.19 -13.53 6.63
C GLN A 298 26.44 -12.74 6.23
N HIS A 299 27.50 -13.45 5.83
CA HIS A 299 28.64 -12.85 5.14
C HIS A 299 28.38 -12.81 3.62
N SER A 300 27.48 -11.92 3.19
CA SER A 300 27.76 -11.11 2.00
C SER A 300 27.87 -9.67 2.51
N THR A 301 29.08 -9.30 2.94
CA THR A 301 29.42 -8.03 3.60
C THR A 301 29.32 -6.80 2.68
N GLU A 302 28.81 -6.98 1.46
CA GLU A 302 28.61 -5.89 0.52
C GLU A 302 27.28 -5.20 0.82
N SER A 303 27.36 -3.90 1.14
CA SER A 303 26.15 -3.11 1.29
C SER A 303 25.43 -3.02 -0.06
N PHE A 304 24.09 -2.94 -0.06
CA PHE A 304 23.35 -2.76 -1.30
C PHE A 304 23.84 -1.53 -2.11
N ALA A 305 24.31 -0.48 -1.42
CA ALA A 305 24.91 0.68 -2.06
C ALA A 305 26.17 0.32 -2.88
N GLN A 306 27.08 -0.49 -2.31
CA GLN A 306 28.27 -0.96 -3.02
C GLN A 306 27.91 -1.85 -4.22
N ALA A 307 26.96 -2.76 -4.04
CA ALA A 307 26.46 -3.59 -5.14
C ALA A 307 25.87 -2.74 -6.28
N LEU A 308 25.09 -1.70 -5.94
CA LEU A 308 24.53 -0.76 -6.92
C LEU A 308 25.62 0.06 -7.62
N GLU A 309 26.66 0.47 -6.92
CA GLU A 309 27.81 1.20 -7.49
C GLU A 309 28.57 0.36 -8.52
N ARG A 310 28.69 -0.96 -8.30
CA ARG A 310 29.40 -1.86 -9.22
C ARG A 310 28.53 -2.41 -10.34
N ALA A 311 27.22 -2.55 -10.11
CA ALA A 311 26.29 -3.11 -11.08
C ALA A 311 26.35 -2.40 -12.43
N ASP A 312 26.38 -3.12 -13.54
CA ASP A 312 26.19 -2.56 -14.88
C ASP A 312 24.70 -2.39 -15.20
N THR A 313 23.86 -3.26 -14.63
CA THR A 313 22.43 -3.36 -14.91
C THR A 313 21.60 -3.27 -13.63
N VAL A 314 20.59 -2.40 -13.65
CA VAL A 314 19.51 -2.35 -12.66
C VAL A 314 18.28 -3.02 -13.26
N ILE A 315 17.80 -4.08 -12.63
CA ILE A 315 16.56 -4.77 -12.98
C ILE A 315 15.45 -4.21 -12.09
N ALA A 316 14.61 -3.35 -12.68
CA ALA A 316 13.49 -2.72 -12.02
C ALA A 316 12.28 -3.66 -12.01
N VAL A 317 11.77 -4.00 -10.83
CA VAL A 317 10.65 -4.92 -10.64
C VAL A 317 9.45 -4.15 -10.09
N ALA A 318 8.29 -4.25 -10.75
CA ALA A 318 7.07 -3.60 -10.29
C ALA A 318 5.79 -4.37 -10.62
N ALA A 319 4.96 -4.59 -9.59
CA ALA A 319 3.60 -5.12 -9.71
C ALA A 319 2.57 -4.04 -9.32
N LEU A 320 2.45 -3.02 -10.16
CA LEU A 320 1.57 -1.87 -9.96
C LEU A 320 0.55 -1.76 -11.09
N GLY A 321 -0.59 -1.10 -10.85
CA GLY A 321 -1.55 -0.78 -11.91
C GLY A 321 -1.02 0.20 -12.99
N ASN A 322 0.16 0.80 -12.81
CA ASN A 322 0.89 1.55 -13.85
C ASN A 322 2.42 1.49 -13.62
N PRO A 323 3.09 0.38 -13.99
CA PRO A 323 4.52 0.19 -13.72
C PRO A 323 5.41 1.23 -14.41
N ARG A 324 4.97 1.79 -15.55
CA ARG A 324 5.75 2.79 -16.32
C ARG A 324 6.12 4.01 -15.49
N ARG A 325 5.20 4.52 -14.64
CA ARG A 325 5.49 5.67 -13.76
C ARG A 325 6.68 5.39 -12.83
N PHE A 326 6.75 4.18 -12.29
CA PHE A 326 7.86 3.77 -11.44
C PHE A 326 9.16 3.67 -12.25
N PHE A 327 9.14 3.03 -13.42
CA PHE A 327 10.33 2.88 -14.26
C PHE A 327 10.88 4.23 -14.75
N ASP A 328 10.00 5.16 -15.12
CA ASP A 328 10.42 6.50 -15.56
C ASP A 328 11.02 7.30 -14.40
N ALA A 329 10.40 7.28 -13.22
CA ALA A 329 10.96 7.91 -12.02
C ALA A 329 12.29 7.28 -11.58
N LEU A 330 12.41 5.96 -11.67
CA LEU A 330 13.63 5.24 -11.33
C LEU A 330 14.77 5.58 -12.30
N ARG A 331 14.45 5.70 -13.60
CA ARG A 331 15.42 6.14 -14.61
C ARG A 331 15.96 7.54 -14.27
N GLU A 332 15.08 8.46 -13.88
CA GLU A 332 15.49 9.82 -13.50
C GLU A 332 16.37 9.80 -12.25
N LEU A 333 16.01 9.03 -11.22
CA LEU A 333 16.84 8.91 -10.01
C LEU A 333 18.22 8.32 -10.33
N LEU A 334 18.27 7.21 -11.09
CA LEU A 334 19.53 6.59 -11.49
C LEU A 334 20.41 7.53 -12.31
N GLN A 335 19.84 8.35 -13.20
CA GLN A 335 20.62 9.35 -13.94
C GLN A 335 21.29 10.38 -13.01
N LYS A 336 20.65 10.71 -11.89
CA LYS A 336 21.19 11.66 -10.90
C LYS A 336 22.19 11.01 -9.94
N THR A 337 21.94 9.78 -9.50
CA THR A 337 22.68 9.15 -8.38
C THR A 337 23.66 8.05 -8.82
N ALA A 338 23.42 7.40 -9.95
CA ALA A 338 24.22 6.30 -10.47
C ALA A 338 24.22 6.33 -12.02
N PRO A 339 24.87 7.34 -12.64
CA PRO A 339 24.83 7.51 -14.09
C PRO A 339 25.51 6.34 -14.83
N GLY A 340 25.03 6.05 -16.04
CA GLY A 340 25.61 5.01 -16.91
C GLY A 340 25.08 3.59 -16.69
N LYS A 341 24.24 3.37 -15.69
CA LYS A 341 23.59 2.06 -15.43
C LYS A 341 22.54 1.74 -16.49
N LYS A 342 22.50 0.50 -16.97
CA LYS A 342 21.43 0.01 -17.86
C LYS A 342 20.18 -0.30 -17.03
N LEU A 343 19.02 0.16 -17.46
CA LEU A 343 17.75 -0.12 -16.78
C LEU A 343 16.96 -1.18 -17.57
N ALA A 344 16.80 -2.36 -16.99
CA ALA A 344 15.89 -3.40 -17.46
C ALA A 344 14.59 -3.33 -16.65
N CYS A 345 13.43 -3.40 -17.32
CA CYS A 345 12.13 -3.24 -16.67
C CYS A 345 11.33 -4.54 -16.70
N ALA A 346 11.04 -5.11 -15.53
CA ALA A 346 10.20 -6.28 -15.34
C ALA A 346 8.86 -5.86 -14.71
N ALA A 347 7.80 -5.86 -15.53
CA ALA A 347 6.45 -5.52 -15.11
C ALA A 347 5.64 -6.78 -14.81
N PHE A 348 5.01 -6.81 -13.64
CA PHE A 348 4.09 -7.86 -13.21
C PHE A 348 2.67 -7.29 -13.04
N ALA A 349 1.66 -8.16 -12.98
CA ALA A 349 0.28 -7.76 -12.71
C ALA A 349 0.15 -7.12 -11.33
N ASP A 350 -0.80 -6.18 -11.15
CA ASP A 350 -0.99 -5.55 -9.83
C ASP A 350 -1.31 -6.60 -8.76
N HIS A 351 -0.69 -6.46 -7.60
CA HIS A 351 -0.74 -7.43 -6.50
C HIS A 351 -0.17 -8.83 -6.85
N HIS A 352 0.76 -8.94 -7.82
CA HIS A 352 1.47 -10.20 -8.09
C HIS A 352 2.10 -10.78 -6.81
N ALA A 353 1.85 -12.07 -6.58
CA ALA A 353 2.41 -12.82 -5.46
C ALA A 353 3.76 -13.41 -5.90
N TYR A 354 4.84 -12.69 -5.58
CA TYR A 354 6.18 -13.10 -5.97
C TYR A 354 6.60 -14.41 -5.34
N CYS A 355 7.41 -15.16 -6.08
CA CYS A 355 8.16 -16.29 -5.57
C CYS A 355 9.63 -16.18 -5.98
N LEU A 356 10.51 -16.96 -5.33
CA LEU A 356 11.93 -16.94 -5.63
C LEU A 356 12.23 -17.27 -7.10
N ALA A 357 11.46 -18.18 -7.70
CA ALA A 357 11.61 -18.57 -9.11
C ALA A 357 11.41 -17.40 -10.08
N ASP A 358 10.59 -16.39 -9.74
CA ASP A 358 10.42 -15.18 -10.56
C ASP A 358 11.76 -14.43 -10.68
N PHE A 359 12.49 -14.31 -9.56
CA PHE A 359 13.79 -13.62 -9.52
C PHE A 359 14.92 -14.45 -10.10
N GLU A 360 14.91 -15.78 -9.92
CA GLU A 360 15.85 -16.69 -10.59
C GLU A 360 15.73 -16.63 -12.11
N HIS A 361 14.49 -16.57 -12.60
CA HIS A 361 14.22 -16.41 -14.03
C HIS A 361 14.74 -15.08 -14.55
N LEU A 362 14.40 -13.97 -13.90
CA LEU A 362 14.89 -12.63 -14.28
C LEU A 362 16.41 -12.53 -14.24
N ALA A 363 17.07 -13.06 -13.19
CA ALA A 363 18.52 -13.10 -13.13
C ALA A 363 19.11 -13.96 -14.26
N GLY A 364 18.43 -15.05 -14.62
CA GLY A 364 18.75 -15.91 -15.76
C GLY A 364 18.74 -15.19 -17.11
N GLU A 365 17.72 -14.38 -17.37
CA GLU A 365 17.58 -13.59 -18.61
C GLU A 365 18.69 -12.55 -18.79
N HIS A 366 19.26 -12.10 -17.67
CA HIS A 366 20.34 -11.12 -17.64
C HIS A 366 21.73 -11.75 -17.37
N LYS A 367 21.87 -13.08 -17.48
CA LYS A 367 23.17 -13.74 -17.40
C LYS A 367 24.11 -13.24 -18.49
N GLY A 368 25.29 -12.75 -18.09
CA GLY A 368 26.29 -12.19 -19.00
C GLY A 368 26.12 -10.70 -19.29
N ALA A 369 25.16 -10.01 -18.67
CA ALA A 369 24.96 -8.56 -18.79
C ALA A 369 25.84 -7.73 -17.83
N GLY A 370 26.87 -8.34 -17.23
CA GLY A 370 27.69 -7.73 -16.18
C GLY A 370 27.11 -7.97 -14.78
N GLU A 371 27.57 -7.18 -13.81
CA GLU A 371 26.99 -7.22 -12.46
C GLU A 371 25.57 -6.60 -12.48
N ALA A 372 24.64 -7.16 -11.71
CA ALA A 372 23.25 -6.71 -11.73
C ALA A 372 22.64 -6.68 -10.33
N VAL A 373 21.66 -5.80 -10.14
CA VAL A 373 20.90 -5.65 -8.90
C VAL A 373 19.41 -5.53 -9.18
N PHE A 374 18.57 -5.96 -8.22
CA PHE A 374 17.14 -5.72 -8.25
C PHE A 374 16.78 -4.42 -7.53
N ILE A 375 15.91 -3.60 -8.14
CA ILE A 375 15.27 -2.46 -7.46
C ILE A 375 13.76 -2.56 -7.64
N MET A 376 13.01 -2.48 -6.55
CA MET A 376 11.55 -2.57 -6.57
C MET A 376 10.86 -1.48 -5.75
N THR A 377 9.53 -1.40 -5.87
CA THR A 377 8.73 -0.46 -5.07
C THR A 377 8.58 -0.97 -3.63
N GLY A 378 8.25 -0.09 -2.68
CA GLY A 378 7.95 -0.51 -1.30
C GLY A 378 6.80 -1.52 -1.22
N LYS A 379 5.76 -1.37 -2.05
CA LYS A 379 4.64 -2.31 -2.13
C LYS A 379 5.08 -3.70 -2.60
N ASP A 380 6.06 -3.76 -3.51
CA ASP A 380 6.64 -5.02 -3.97
C ASP A 380 7.58 -5.63 -2.96
N ALA A 381 8.39 -4.80 -2.30
CA ALA A 381 9.35 -5.20 -1.29
C ALA A 381 8.73 -6.01 -0.14
N VAL A 382 7.58 -5.57 0.39
CA VAL A 382 6.92 -6.28 1.50
C VAL A 382 6.44 -7.70 1.14
N LYS A 383 6.23 -7.99 -0.15
CA LYS A 383 5.89 -9.33 -0.63
C LYS A 383 7.11 -10.23 -0.81
N CYS A 384 8.30 -9.64 -0.90
CA CYS A 384 9.55 -10.34 -1.16
C CYS A 384 10.38 -10.61 0.11
N ARG A 385 10.03 -9.96 1.23
CA ARG A 385 10.83 -9.94 2.46
C ARG A 385 11.20 -11.34 2.98
N GLN A 386 10.29 -12.30 2.93
CA GLN A 386 10.50 -13.66 3.47
C GLN A 386 11.60 -14.45 2.76
N PHE A 387 11.92 -14.10 1.51
CA PHE A 387 12.94 -14.78 0.72
C PHE A 387 14.00 -13.80 0.20
N ALA A 388 14.07 -12.58 0.76
CA ALA A 388 15.02 -11.56 0.34
C ALA A 388 16.48 -12.06 0.43
N ASP A 389 16.81 -12.79 1.50
CA ASP A 389 18.14 -13.37 1.73
C ASP A 389 18.50 -14.50 0.75
N SER A 390 17.49 -15.07 0.08
CA SER A 390 17.68 -16.13 -0.92
C SER A 390 17.69 -15.61 -2.35
N MET A 391 17.54 -14.29 -2.56
CA MET A 391 17.52 -13.72 -3.90
C MET A 391 18.85 -13.94 -4.63
N PRO A 392 18.81 -14.22 -5.95
CA PRO A 392 20.01 -14.53 -6.73
C PRO A 392 20.90 -13.31 -7.00
N LEU A 393 20.42 -12.09 -6.73
CA LEU A 393 21.15 -10.82 -6.89
C LEU A 393 20.85 -9.91 -5.68
N PRO A 394 21.76 -8.98 -5.34
CA PRO A 394 21.48 -7.96 -4.34
C PRO A 394 20.22 -7.17 -4.69
N SER A 395 19.39 -6.90 -3.69
CA SER A 395 18.06 -6.34 -3.88
C SER A 395 17.82 -5.12 -2.99
N GLY A 396 17.18 -4.12 -3.59
CA GLY A 396 16.88 -2.86 -2.95
C GLY A 396 15.47 -2.37 -3.24
N VAL A 397 15.07 -1.39 -2.45
CA VAL A 397 13.79 -0.71 -2.52
C VAL A 397 14.05 0.75 -2.85
N ALA A 398 13.35 1.25 -3.86
CA ALA A 398 13.35 2.68 -4.16
C ALA A 398 12.41 3.40 -3.17
N GLU A 399 12.96 4.37 -2.47
CA GLU A 399 12.23 5.15 -1.47
C GLU A 399 11.43 6.26 -2.13
N VAL A 400 10.20 6.46 -1.63
CA VAL A 400 9.32 7.51 -2.11
C VAL A 400 9.32 8.65 -1.11
N GLU A 401 9.73 9.82 -1.57
CA GLU A 401 9.55 11.08 -0.85
C GLU A 401 8.27 11.77 -1.34
N VAL A 402 7.56 12.39 -0.39
CA VAL A 402 6.30 13.06 -0.63
C VAL A 402 6.48 14.55 -0.37
N ASP A 403 6.44 15.33 -1.44
CA ASP A 403 6.30 16.77 -1.37
C ASP A 403 4.81 17.11 -1.45
N VAL A 404 4.30 17.80 -0.44
CA VAL A 404 2.89 18.14 -0.33
C VAL A 404 2.76 19.58 0.14
N HIS A 405 1.77 20.29 -0.42
CA HIS A 405 1.53 21.69 -0.08
C HIS A 405 1.51 21.93 1.44
N GLY A 406 2.21 22.97 1.90
CA GLY A 406 2.44 23.20 3.34
C GLY A 406 1.18 23.38 4.20
N SER A 407 0.05 23.75 3.59
CA SER A 407 -1.25 23.85 4.26
C SER A 407 -2.10 22.58 4.22
N ALA A 408 -1.59 21.47 3.66
CA ALA A 408 -2.39 20.25 3.47
C ALA A 408 -2.94 19.70 4.78
N PHE A 409 -2.18 19.78 5.86
CA PHE A 409 -2.57 19.20 7.14
C PHE A 409 -3.19 20.22 8.11
N THR A 410 -3.49 21.44 7.67
CA THR A 410 -4.04 22.50 8.54
C THR A 410 -5.31 22.05 9.25
N ALA A 411 -6.26 21.42 8.54
CA ALA A 411 -7.52 20.94 9.13
C ALA A 411 -7.29 19.93 10.28
N VAL A 412 -6.30 19.03 10.11
CA VAL A 412 -5.93 18.05 11.15
C VAL A 412 -5.41 18.74 12.40
N PHE A 413 -4.47 19.68 12.25
CA PHE A 413 -3.87 20.36 13.39
C PHE A 413 -4.83 21.32 14.09
N SER A 414 -5.72 21.99 13.34
CA SER A 414 -6.80 22.78 13.94
C SER A 414 -7.76 21.90 14.74
N GLY A 415 -8.12 20.71 14.23
CA GLY A 415 -8.93 19.74 14.96
C GLY A 415 -8.27 19.25 16.24
N LEU A 416 -6.96 18.95 16.19
CA LEU A 416 -6.17 18.56 17.37
C LEU A 416 -6.10 19.65 18.44
N GLN A 417 -5.94 20.92 18.04
CA GLN A 417 -5.96 22.05 18.97
C GLN A 417 -7.31 22.20 19.66
N GLN A 418 -8.41 22.09 18.92
CA GLN A 418 -9.77 22.14 19.47
C GLN A 418 -10.02 20.99 20.46
N LEU A 419 -9.57 19.78 20.11
CA LEU A 419 -9.68 18.60 20.98
C LEU A 419 -8.89 18.79 22.29
N SER A 420 -7.68 19.36 22.21
CA SER A 420 -6.87 19.66 23.41
C SER A 420 -7.58 20.68 24.31
N ALA A 421 -8.08 21.78 23.74
CA ALA A 421 -8.78 22.81 24.49
C ALA A 421 -10.05 22.28 25.17
N TRP A 422 -10.81 21.42 24.48
CA TRP A 422 -11.98 20.76 25.04
C TRP A 422 -11.62 19.86 26.23
N ARG A 423 -10.57 19.05 26.11
CA ARG A 423 -10.10 18.17 27.21
C ARG A 423 -9.65 18.97 28.43
N GLU A 424 -8.91 20.05 28.24
CA GLU A 424 -8.50 20.92 29.34
C GLU A 424 -9.69 21.53 30.08
N ALA A 425 -10.73 21.94 29.34
CA ALA A 425 -11.97 22.46 29.95
C ALA A 425 -12.69 21.38 30.78
N GLN A 426 -12.76 20.14 30.29
CA GLN A 426 -13.34 19.02 31.05
C GLN A 426 -12.56 18.72 32.33
N ASN A 427 -11.23 18.66 32.24
CA ASN A 427 -10.38 18.41 33.42
C ASN A 427 -10.51 19.53 34.47
N ARG A 428 -10.57 20.81 34.05
CA ARG A 428 -10.81 21.92 34.96
C ARG A 428 -12.17 21.81 35.66
N SER A 429 -13.22 21.42 34.93
CA SER A 429 -14.55 21.21 35.49
C SER A 429 -14.59 20.09 36.53
N LEU A 430 -13.90 18.97 36.27
CA LEU A 430 -13.82 17.83 37.19
C LEU A 430 -13.09 18.20 38.48
N LEU A 431 -11.98 18.95 38.36
CA LEU A 431 -11.20 19.43 39.51
C LEU A 431 -11.98 20.45 40.36
N SER A 432 -12.80 21.32 39.75
CA SER A 432 -13.66 22.24 40.53
C SER A 432 -14.74 21.49 41.30
N THR A 433 -15.43 20.52 40.69
CA THR A 433 -16.42 19.69 41.42
C THR A 433 -15.78 18.89 42.56
N ALA A 434 -14.58 18.35 42.36
CA ALA A 434 -13.88 17.62 43.42
C ALA A 434 -13.40 18.53 44.57
N ALA A 435 -13.09 19.80 44.30
CA ALA A 435 -12.73 20.77 45.31
C ALA A 435 -13.96 21.24 46.12
N ASP A 436 -15.10 21.42 45.45
CA ASP A 436 -16.37 21.77 46.11
C ASP A 436 -16.84 20.63 47.04
N ASP A 437 -16.78 19.37 46.58
CA ASP A 437 -17.13 18.19 47.37
C ASP A 437 -16.19 17.92 48.56
N ALA A 438 -14.93 18.39 48.50
CA ALA A 438 -13.98 18.28 49.61
C ALA A 438 -14.11 19.42 50.64
N SER A 439 -14.85 20.48 50.28
CA SER A 439 -15.09 21.66 51.13
C SER A 439 -16.46 21.66 51.82
N ALA A 440 -17.34 20.72 51.46
CA ALA A 440 -18.60 20.39 52.11
C ALA A 440 -18.42 19.23 53.10
#